data_AF-A0AAU4T675-F1
#
_entry.id   AF-A0AAU4T675-F1
#
_cell.length_a   1.000
_cell.length_b   1.000
_cell.length_c   1.000
_cell.angle_alpha   90.00
_cell.angle_beta   90.00
_cell.angle_gamma   90.00
#
_symmetry.space_group_name_H-M   'P 1'
#
loop_
_entity.id
_entity.type
_entity.pdbx_description
1 polymer ?
#
loop_
_entity_poly.entity_id
_entity_poly.type
_entity_poly.pdbx_seq_one_letter_code
_entity_poly.pdbx_strand_id
1 'polypeptide(L)'
;MWKRRKRARPARAARLELCDLCGDVFPASDAVSGYVPDSSATHATNDWFDGLRHVTACRDVHFDAIRETYRRRPFIEEELWAAKITRVLASGPPVLTMEQLACLTGLHEPEIRRAIAWHNERRSQPPEP
;
A
#
# COMPACT_ATOMS: atom_id res chain seq x y z
N MET A 1 -23.45 -46.38 29.75
CA MET A 1 -22.44 -46.02 28.73
C MET A 1 -22.97 -44.86 27.88
N TRP A 2 -22.53 -43.62 28.12
CA TRP A 2 -22.90 -42.47 27.29
C TRP A 2 -21.81 -42.17 26.26
N LYS A 3 -22.10 -42.38 24.98
CA LYS A 3 -21.20 -42.03 23.88
C LYS A 3 -21.27 -40.52 23.63
N ARG A 4 -20.24 -39.78 24.06
CA ARG A 4 -20.01 -38.37 23.68
C ARG A 4 -19.86 -38.29 22.16
N ARG A 5 -20.90 -37.83 21.46
CA ARG A 5 -20.78 -37.40 20.06
C ARG A 5 -19.81 -36.23 20.02
N LYS A 6 -18.63 -36.42 19.41
CA LYS A 6 -17.70 -35.33 19.09
C LYS A 6 -18.45 -34.34 18.19
N ARG A 7 -18.74 -33.15 18.71
CA ARG A 7 -19.27 -32.04 17.90
C ARG A 7 -18.21 -31.71 16.85
N ALA A 8 -18.55 -31.89 15.58
CA ALA A 8 -17.71 -31.43 14.48
C ALA A 8 -17.53 -29.92 14.64
N ARG A 9 -16.27 -29.49 14.69
CA ARG A 9 -15.91 -28.07 14.76
C ARG A 9 -16.37 -27.42 13.45
N PRO A 10 -17.11 -26.30 13.46
CA PRO A 10 -17.54 -25.67 12.22
C PRO A 10 -16.31 -25.32 11.39
N ALA A 11 -16.34 -25.69 10.10
CA ALA A 11 -15.28 -25.33 9.17
C ALA A 11 -15.13 -23.81 9.18
N ARG A 12 -13.95 -23.34 9.58
CA ARG A 12 -13.62 -21.92 9.56
C ARG A 12 -13.75 -21.49 8.10
N ALA A 13 -14.60 -20.49 7.82
CA ALA A 13 -14.73 -19.96 6.47
C ALA A 13 -13.33 -19.67 5.92
N ALA A 14 -13.03 -20.23 4.74
CA ALA A 14 -11.75 -20.00 4.10
C ALA A 14 -11.61 -18.49 3.90
N ARG A 15 -10.48 -17.94 4.34
CA ARG A 15 -10.14 -16.55 4.01
C ARG A 15 -10.00 -16.47 2.49
N LEU A 16 -10.54 -15.41 1.90
CA LEU A 16 -10.47 -15.16 0.48
C LEU A 16 -9.56 -13.96 0.24
N GLU A 17 -8.83 -14.00 -0.86
CA GLU A 17 -8.00 -12.90 -1.37
C GLU A 17 -8.48 -12.50 -2.76
N LEU A 18 -8.05 -11.33 -3.22
CA LEU A 18 -8.31 -10.80 -4.55
C LEU A 18 -7.01 -10.74 -5.33
N CYS A 19 -6.96 -11.28 -6.56
CA CYS A 19 -5.75 -11.19 -7.36
C CYS A 19 -5.60 -9.76 -7.91
N ASP A 20 -4.48 -9.11 -7.60
CA ASP A 20 -4.20 -7.73 -8.03
C ASP A 20 -3.98 -7.57 -9.55
N LEU A 21 -3.86 -8.68 -10.29
CA LEU A 21 -3.73 -8.67 -11.74
C LEU A 21 -5.06 -8.91 -12.46
N CYS A 22 -5.77 -9.99 -12.13
CA CYS A 22 -6.99 -10.40 -12.85
C CYS A 22 -8.29 -10.06 -12.12
N GLY A 23 -8.24 -9.69 -10.84
CA GLY A 23 -9.43 -9.42 -10.03
C GLY A 23 -10.20 -10.68 -9.60
N ASP A 24 -9.67 -11.87 -9.82
CA ASP A 24 -10.31 -13.10 -9.35
C ASP A 24 -10.25 -13.21 -7.83
N VAL A 25 -11.33 -13.69 -7.22
CA VAL A 25 -11.39 -14.03 -5.79
C VAL A 25 -11.00 -15.50 -5.62
N PHE A 26 -10.03 -15.78 -4.75
CA PHE A 26 -9.48 -17.13 -4.58
C PHE A 26 -9.14 -17.42 -3.11
N PRO A 27 -8.96 -18.70 -2.70
CA PRO A 27 -8.61 -19.03 -1.33
C PRO A 27 -7.25 -18.45 -0.92
N ALA A 28 -7.18 -17.80 0.25
CA ALA A 28 -5.95 -17.22 0.77
C ALA A 28 -4.82 -18.23 0.98
N SER A 29 -5.14 -19.54 1.09
CA SER A 29 -4.14 -20.61 1.16
C SER A 29 -3.30 -20.74 -0.10
N ASP A 30 -3.83 -20.27 -1.23
CA ASP A 30 -3.24 -20.42 -2.55
C ASP A 30 -2.56 -19.11 -3.00
N ALA A 31 -2.50 -18.11 -2.10
CA ALA A 31 -1.98 -16.79 -2.40
C ALA A 31 -0.46 -16.80 -2.57
N VAL A 32 -0.04 -16.27 -3.71
CA VAL A 32 1.34 -15.84 -3.95
C VAL A 32 1.39 -14.35 -3.63
N SER A 33 2.08 -14.00 -2.55
CA SER A 33 2.12 -12.62 -2.04
C SER A 33 3.55 -12.12 -1.84
N GLY A 34 3.74 -10.81 -1.93
CA GLY A 34 5.02 -10.18 -1.64
C GLY A 34 4.97 -8.66 -1.77
N TYR A 35 6.13 -8.03 -1.71
CA TYR A 35 6.27 -6.58 -1.81
C TYR A 35 6.94 -6.18 -3.12
N VAL A 36 6.46 -5.09 -3.72
CA VAL A 36 7.04 -4.45 -4.90
C VAL A 36 7.35 -2.98 -4.63
N PRO A 37 8.45 -2.41 -5.18
CA PRO A 37 8.73 -1.00 -5.06
C PRO A 37 7.64 -0.16 -5.74
N ASP A 38 7.07 0.77 -5.00
CA ASP A 38 6.06 1.72 -5.48
C ASP A 38 6.11 3.00 -4.66
N SER A 39 6.56 4.10 -5.25
CA SER A 39 6.63 5.39 -4.58
C SER A 39 5.27 5.96 -4.19
N SER A 40 4.16 5.50 -4.78
CA SER A 40 2.82 5.89 -4.32
C SER A 40 2.30 5.10 -3.11
N ALA A 41 3.03 4.08 -2.66
CA ALA A 41 2.59 3.22 -1.57
C ALA A 41 3.08 3.75 -0.22
N THR A 42 2.14 4.05 0.68
CA THR A 42 2.41 4.29 2.10
C THR A 42 1.64 3.31 2.94
N HIS A 43 2.32 2.67 3.88
CA HIS A 43 1.68 1.73 4.79
C HIS A 43 0.90 2.50 5.86
N ALA A 44 -0.24 1.96 6.30
CA ALA A 44 -1.14 2.70 7.18
C ALA A 44 -0.52 3.02 8.55
N THR A 45 0.32 2.13 9.08
CA THR A 45 0.78 2.18 10.47
C THR A 45 2.27 1.92 10.67
N ASN A 46 3.01 1.54 9.63
CA ASN A 46 4.40 1.11 9.76
C ASN A 46 5.21 1.63 8.57
N ASP A 47 5.95 2.70 8.81
CA ASP A 47 6.70 3.43 7.79
C ASP A 47 7.86 2.63 7.17
N TRP A 48 8.28 1.51 7.78
CA TRP A 48 9.26 0.60 7.17
C TRP A 48 8.77 -0.03 5.87
N PHE A 49 7.45 -0.03 5.63
CA PHE A 49 6.85 -0.49 4.38
C PHE A 49 6.45 0.66 3.45
N ASP A 50 6.82 1.91 3.76
CA ASP A 50 6.65 3.02 2.84
C ASP A 50 7.52 2.81 1.60
N GLY A 51 6.93 3.00 0.42
CA GLY A 51 7.57 2.66 -0.85
C GLY A 51 7.43 1.18 -1.23
N LEU A 52 6.76 0.36 -0.42
CA LEU A 52 6.56 -1.07 -0.68
C LEU A 52 5.07 -1.40 -0.74
N ARG A 53 4.56 -1.66 -1.94
CA ARG A 53 3.20 -2.15 -2.11
C ARG A 53 3.16 -3.65 -1.84
N HIS A 54 2.33 -4.05 -0.88
CA HIS A 54 1.95 -5.45 -0.74
C HIS A 54 1.03 -5.84 -1.90
N VAL A 55 1.35 -6.92 -2.59
CA VAL A 55 0.56 -7.46 -3.70
C VAL A 55 0.29 -8.94 -3.50
N THR A 56 -0.86 -9.38 -4.01
CA THR A 56 -1.35 -10.76 -3.94
C THR A 56 -1.81 -11.23 -5.30
N ALA A 57 -1.52 -12.49 -5.61
CA ALA A 57 -1.85 -13.11 -6.87
C ALA A 57 -2.32 -14.55 -6.68
N CYS A 58 -3.22 -15.01 -7.55
CA CYS A 58 -3.74 -16.37 -7.53
C CYS A 58 -2.76 -17.42 -8.06
N ARG A 59 -1.64 -17.00 -8.66
CA ARG A 59 -0.58 -17.87 -9.22
C ARG A 59 0.71 -17.11 -9.46
N ASP A 60 1.83 -17.83 -9.52
CA ASP A 60 3.17 -17.26 -9.72
C ASP A 60 3.27 -16.40 -10.99
N VAL A 61 2.70 -16.88 -12.10
CA VAL A 61 2.71 -16.13 -13.38
C VAL A 61 2.08 -14.74 -13.25
N HIS A 62 1.04 -14.60 -12.42
CA HIS A 62 0.41 -13.30 -12.18
C HIS A 62 1.27 -12.43 -11.27
N PHE A 63 1.88 -13.02 -10.23
CA PHE A 63 2.80 -12.31 -9.35
C PHE A 63 4.01 -11.78 -10.13
N ASP A 64 4.61 -12.58 -11.01
CA ASP A 64 5.74 -12.17 -11.86
C ASP A 64 5.37 -11.06 -12.83
N ALA A 65 4.17 -11.11 -13.43
CA ALA A 65 3.66 -10.04 -14.28
C ALA A 65 3.48 -8.73 -13.50
N ILE A 66 2.95 -8.78 -12.27
CA ILE A 66 2.84 -7.61 -11.38
C ILE A 66 4.24 -7.05 -11.09
N ARG A 67 5.19 -7.91 -10.70
CA ARG A 67 6.57 -7.49 -10.40
C ARG A 67 7.23 -6.80 -11.59
N GLU A 68 7.02 -7.29 -12.80
CA GLU A 68 7.56 -6.68 -14.01
C GLU A 68 6.94 -5.32 -14.29
N THR A 69 5.63 -5.16 -14.10
CA THR A 69 4.96 -3.86 -14.21
C THR A 69 5.55 -2.83 -13.23
N TYR A 70 5.71 -3.20 -11.95
CA TYR A 70 6.28 -2.28 -10.96
C TYR A 70 7.77 -2.01 -11.16
N ARG A 71 8.54 -2.97 -11.68
CA ARG A 71 9.96 -2.78 -12.05
C ARG A 71 10.13 -1.69 -13.12
N ARG A 72 9.17 -1.56 -14.04
CA ARG A 72 9.20 -0.56 -15.12
C ARG A 72 8.71 0.82 -14.67
N ARG A 73 7.97 0.88 -13.56
CA ARG A 73 7.50 2.14 -13.03
C ARG A 73 8.66 2.89 -12.37
N PRO A 74 8.88 4.18 -12.68
CA PRO A 74 9.89 4.96 -11.99
C PRO A 74 9.51 5.12 -10.52
N PHE A 75 10.48 4.94 -9.65
CA PHE A 75 10.34 5.26 -8.24
C PHE A 75 10.73 6.71 -8.02
N ILE A 76 9.76 7.54 -7.63
CA ILE A 76 9.96 8.99 -7.46
C ILE A 76 9.94 9.31 -5.97
N GLU A 77 11.04 9.81 -5.42
CA GLU A 77 11.14 10.11 -3.99
C GLU A 77 10.08 11.13 -3.55
N GLU A 78 9.86 12.18 -4.35
CA GLU A 78 8.85 13.21 -4.05
C GLU A 78 7.42 12.65 -4.06
N GLU A 79 7.13 11.63 -4.87
CA GLU A 79 5.83 10.95 -4.84
C GLU A 79 5.63 10.25 -3.49
N LEU A 80 6.67 9.55 -3.01
CA LEU A 80 6.63 8.88 -1.72
C LEU A 80 6.49 9.87 -0.57
N TRP A 81 7.28 10.94 -0.58
CA TRP A 81 7.21 11.97 0.44
C TRP A 81 5.83 12.65 0.45
N ALA A 82 5.26 12.94 -0.73
CA ALA A 82 3.91 13.49 -0.84
C ALA A 82 2.85 12.53 -0.31
N ALA A 83 2.99 11.22 -0.58
CA ALA A 83 2.10 10.20 -0.03
C ALA A 83 2.20 10.13 1.51
N LYS A 84 3.42 10.21 2.09
CA LYS A 84 3.63 10.22 3.55
C LYS A 84 2.97 11.42 4.21
N ILE A 85 3.10 12.61 3.61
CA ILE A 85 2.42 13.82 4.06
C ILE A 85 0.90 13.65 3.98
N THR A 86 0.40 13.12 2.85
CA THR A 86 -1.04 12.88 2.66
C THR A 86 -1.60 11.94 3.73
N ARG A 87 -0.91 10.84 4.06
CA ARG A 87 -1.29 9.93 5.13
C ARG A 87 -1.44 10.64 6.48
N VAL A 88 -0.44 11.45 6.85
CA VAL A 88 -0.46 12.19 8.12
C VAL A 88 -1.62 13.20 8.16
N LEU A 89 -1.84 13.94 7.08
CA LEU A 89 -2.95 14.89 7.00
C LEU A 89 -4.33 14.21 6.98
N ALA A 90 -4.45 13.02 6.39
CA ALA A 90 -5.70 12.26 6.33
C ALA A 90 -6.09 11.62 7.68
N SER A 91 -5.12 11.36 8.55
CA SER A 91 -5.31 10.69 9.84
C SER A 91 -5.29 11.64 11.04
N GLY A 92 -4.91 12.90 10.84
CA GLY A 92 -4.63 13.88 11.88
C GLY A 92 -5.34 15.22 11.68
N PRO A 93 -4.83 16.28 12.34
CA PRO A 93 -5.32 17.64 12.14
C PRO A 93 -5.13 18.08 10.69
N PRO A 94 -6.06 18.88 10.13
CA PRO A 94 -5.97 19.33 8.74
C PRO A 94 -4.83 20.32 8.49
N VAL A 95 -4.25 20.90 9.55
CA VAL A 95 -3.15 21.87 9.47
C VAL A 95 -2.07 21.46 10.47
N LEU A 96 -0.84 21.36 9.97
CA LEU A 96 0.35 21.02 10.75
C LEU A 96 1.46 22.02 10.46
N THR A 97 2.27 22.32 11.47
CA THR A 97 3.50 23.10 11.27
C THR A 97 4.55 22.25 10.55
N MET A 98 5.60 22.90 10.02
CA MET A 98 6.71 22.20 9.38
C MET A 98 7.42 21.23 10.33
N GLU A 99 7.61 21.63 11.59
CA GLU A 99 8.20 20.77 12.64
C GLU A 99 7.33 19.55 12.95
N GLN A 100 6.01 19.72 13.00
CA GLN A 100 5.08 18.61 13.21
C GLN A 100 5.09 17.64 12.03
N LEU A 101 5.12 18.16 10.79
CA LEU A 101 5.25 17.33 9.60
C LEU A 101 6.55 16.53 9.62
N ALA A 102 7.68 17.17 9.94
CA ALA A 102 8.96 16.49 10.06
C ALA A 102 8.93 15.38 11.11
N CYS A 103 8.36 15.65 12.29
CA CYS A 103 8.24 14.67 13.37
C CYS A 103 7.37 13.46 12.98
N LEU A 104 6.23 13.69 12.33
CA LEU A 104 5.25 12.64 12.02
C LEU A 104 5.61 11.82 10.77
N THR A 105 6.36 12.40 9.84
CA THR A 105 6.74 11.74 8.59
C THR A 105 8.19 11.22 8.60
N GLY A 106 9.03 11.71 9.51
CA GLY A 106 10.47 11.48 9.51
C GLY A 106 11.20 12.19 8.36
N LEU A 107 10.54 13.11 7.64
CA LEU A 107 11.13 13.88 6.55
C LEU A 107 11.82 15.14 7.08
N HIS A 108 12.88 15.56 6.40
CA HIS A 108 13.51 16.84 6.61
C HIS A 108 12.79 17.95 5.84
N GLU A 109 12.92 19.19 6.30
CA GLU A 109 12.23 20.34 5.68
C GLU A 109 12.44 20.46 4.15
N PRO A 110 13.65 20.25 3.58
CA PRO A 110 13.82 20.30 2.12
C PRO A 110 13.00 19.23 1.37
N GLU A 111 12.87 18.03 1.95
CA GLU A 111 12.09 16.92 1.39
C GLU A 111 10.60 17.25 1.44
N ILE A 112 10.13 17.80 2.57
CA ILE A 112 8.74 18.27 2.72
C ILE A 112 8.41 19.34 1.67
N ARG A 113 9.29 20.31 1.47
CA ARG A 113 9.11 21.36 0.46
C ARG A 113 9.05 20.79 -0.96
N ARG A 114 9.95 19.86 -1.31
CA ARG A 114 9.95 19.18 -2.62
C ARG A 114 8.68 18.35 -2.84
N ALA A 115 8.23 17.64 -1.81
CA ALA A 115 7.00 16.84 -1.85
C ALA A 115 5.76 17.70 -2.10
N ILE A 116 5.63 18.83 -1.41
CA ILE A 116 4.53 19.78 -1.60
C ILE A 116 4.57 20.37 -3.02
N ALA A 117 5.73 20.77 -3.50
CA ALA A 117 5.90 21.30 -4.86
C ALA A 117 5.45 20.26 -5.91
N TRP A 118 5.98 19.03 -5.82
CA TRP A 118 5.63 17.92 -6.70
C TRP A 118 4.12 17.61 -6.71
N HIS A 119 3.47 17.64 -5.54
CA HIS A 119 2.03 17.38 -5.42
C HIS A 119 1.20 18.50 -6.04
N ASN A 120 1.57 19.75 -5.80
CA ASN A 120 0.86 20.92 -6.31
C ASN A 120 0.98 21.03 -7.84
N GLU A 121 2.15 20.73 -8.41
CA GLU A 121 2.35 20.69 -9.86
C GLU A 121 1.39 19.71 -10.53
N ARG A 122 1.24 18.50 -10.00
CA ARG A 122 0.34 17.47 -10.53
C ARG A 122 -1.14 17.81 -10.38
N ARG A 123 -1.53 18.54 -9.33
CA ARG A 123 -2.90 19.03 -9.17
C ARG A 123 -3.24 20.22 -10.06
N SER A 124 -2.21 20.95 -10.48
CA SER A 124 -2.36 22.12 -11.35
C SER A 124 -2.38 21.75 -12.83
N GLN A 125 -2.03 20.50 -13.19
CA GLN A 125 -2.17 20.01 -14.55
C GLN A 125 -3.66 19.82 -14.88
N PRO A 126 -4.17 20.40 -16.00
CA PRO A 126 -5.50 20.07 -16.48
C PRO A 126 -5.55 18.57 -16.80
N PRO A 127 -6.72 17.90 -16.64
CA PRO A 127 -6.85 16.50 -17.04
C PRO A 127 -6.44 16.38 -18.52
N GLU A 128 -5.56 15.42 -18.84
CA GLU A 128 -5.24 15.11 -20.23
C GLU A 128 -6.54 14.77 -20.99
N PRO A 129 -6.73 15.29 -22.22
CA PRO A 129 -7.94 15.07 -23.01
C PRO A 129 -8.16 13.62 -23.42
#